data_AF-A0A937VY08-F1
#
_entry.id   AF-A0A937VY08-F1
#
_cell.length_a   1.000
_cell.length_b   1.000
_cell.length_c   1.000
_cell.angle_alpha   90.00
_cell.angle_beta   90.00
_cell.angle_gamma   90.00
#
_symmetry.space_group_name_H-M   'P 1'
#
loop_
_entity.id
_entity.type
_entity.pdbx_description
1 polymer ?
#
loop_
_entity_poly.entity_id
_entity_poly.type
_entity_poly.pdbx_seq_one_letter_code
_entity_poly.pdbx_strand_id
1 'polypeptide(L)'
;MGVMDERRFLGSVGLTGLLVSLGLGWVVLQDFPNSGDEWCYLLQARIFAQGQLSVASAPWREFFDVGWMINNGRFYTQHPPGWPVVLASGVLVGMPWLVNPVLGASTLLVIYQLGKRMYTTQVARLAALLTLCAPFFLLHSASYWAHTSSLLTLALSCLGFVSGLERRSRRCLILGGLCGSLSLLIRPLEQLAFLLACGLFCLVPQQRRTYGLIPGLVFGGTHLVGLGVLLGYHTLQNGHPLVTGYHLGYSAGGASNLQVTFPTRYLIDDYLLDLLWWTVPGMLLLAGGQAMAMWHRTQRATAAHRWDSLLLLTCVTGIVVYALVAYPSLVGYGPRYYYSLLFAMVLLAARGALQGQAWISLSPRTATGLLVGVCLVALGLQLPWHLRREAAVLQKRMAFFQLVQSQGIHHAVVFIGANSGDFEPRDLTRNRLDFQGDIVYAVDRGTRNRLLMQHYPGRRYWLYTSDATQARAHLQEIQP
;
A
#
# COMPACT_ATOMS: atom_id res chain seq x y z
N MET A 1 -17.21 12.68 32.28
CA MET A 1 -17.13 13.02 30.84
C MET A 1 -18.12 12.15 30.10
N GLY A 2 -19.15 12.74 29.49
CA GLY A 2 -20.14 11.99 28.72
C GLY A 2 -19.49 11.25 27.54
N VAL A 3 -19.90 10.01 27.31
CA VAL A 3 -19.43 9.22 26.18
C VAL A 3 -19.81 9.98 24.90
N MET A 4 -18.82 10.43 24.13
CA MET A 4 -19.07 11.15 22.87
C MET A 4 -20.01 10.32 21.99
N ASP A 5 -21.00 10.99 21.38
CA ASP A 5 -21.94 10.37 20.45
C ASP A 5 -21.20 9.65 19.30
N GLU A 6 -21.77 8.55 18.82
CA GLU A 6 -21.16 7.73 17.77
C GLU A 6 -20.92 8.50 16.47
N ARG A 7 -21.88 9.33 16.03
CA ARG A 7 -21.72 10.09 14.79
C ARG A 7 -20.62 11.13 14.93
N ARG A 8 -20.56 11.79 16.09
CA ARG A 8 -19.50 12.76 16.41
C ARG A 8 -18.12 12.08 16.44
N PHE A 9 -18.01 10.92 17.08
CA PHE A 9 -16.76 10.15 17.10
C PHE A 9 -16.27 9.81 15.69
N LEU A 10 -17.15 9.25 14.85
CA LEU A 10 -16.80 8.87 13.48
C LEU A 10 -16.42 10.08 12.63
N GLY A 11 -17.18 11.17 12.73
CA GLY A 11 -16.88 12.42 12.05
C GLY A 11 -15.51 12.97 12.45
N SER A 12 -15.20 13.01 13.75
CA SER A 12 -13.91 13.48 14.25
C SER A 12 -12.75 12.59 13.81
N VAL A 13 -12.84 11.28 13.97
CA VAL A 13 -11.75 10.36 13.60
C VAL A 13 -11.52 10.36 12.09
N GLY A 14 -12.58 10.34 11.29
CA GLY A 14 -12.48 10.39 9.84
C GLY A 14 -11.89 11.72 9.34
N LEU A 15 -12.37 12.84 9.86
CA LEU A 15 -11.87 14.17 9.48
C LEU A 15 -10.41 14.37 9.91
N THR A 16 -10.05 13.97 11.14
CA THR A 16 -8.67 14.05 11.61
C THR A 16 -7.74 13.18 10.74
N GLY A 17 -8.14 11.94 10.43
CA GLY A 17 -7.37 11.08 9.53
C GLY A 17 -7.15 11.72 8.16
N LEU A 18 -8.21 12.27 7.56
CA LEU A 18 -8.13 12.96 6.27
C LEU A 18 -7.17 14.17 6.33
N LEU A 19 -7.36 15.07 7.29
CA LEU A 19 -6.59 16.31 7.39
C LEU A 19 -5.12 16.03 7.72
N VAL A 20 -4.84 15.07 8.60
CA VAL A 20 -3.46 14.69 8.93
C VAL A 20 -2.79 14.06 7.71
N SER A 21 -3.42 13.10 7.03
CA SER A 21 -2.84 12.50 5.82
C SER A 21 -2.61 13.51 4.70
N LEU A 22 -3.52 14.47 4.52
CA LEU A 22 -3.32 15.59 3.59
C LEU A 22 -2.12 16.46 4.01
N GLY A 23 -2.06 16.86 5.28
CA GLY A 23 -0.95 17.66 5.80
C GLY A 23 0.40 16.96 5.61
N LEU A 24 0.48 15.66 5.88
CA LEU A 24 1.69 14.87 5.65
C LEU A 24 2.03 14.76 4.16
N GLY A 25 1.03 14.55 3.30
CA GLY A 25 1.21 14.44 1.84
C GLY A 25 1.80 15.71 1.23
N TRP A 26 1.36 16.88 1.71
CA TRP A 26 1.82 18.17 1.21
C TRP A 26 3.11 18.67 1.87
N VAL A 27 3.23 18.55 3.19
CA VAL A 27 4.36 19.13 3.94
C VAL A 27 5.57 18.21 3.95
N VAL A 28 5.36 16.91 4.11
CA VAL A 28 6.46 15.93 4.26
C VAL A 28 6.75 15.25 2.93
N LEU A 29 5.71 14.78 2.23
CA LEU A 29 5.86 14.02 0.98
C LEU A 29 5.81 14.91 -0.29
N GLN A 30 5.50 16.19 -0.15
CA GLN A 30 5.54 17.22 -1.20
C GLN A 30 4.82 16.84 -2.51
N ASP A 31 3.73 16.08 -2.44
CA ASP A 31 3.02 15.56 -3.62
C ASP A 31 3.96 14.85 -4.64
N PHE A 32 4.99 14.18 -4.11
CA PHE A 32 5.98 13.50 -4.94
C PHE A 32 5.81 11.98 -4.84
N PRO A 33 5.60 11.27 -5.97
CA PRO A 33 5.66 9.81 -6.00
C PRO A 33 7.04 9.34 -5.55
N ASN A 34 7.15 8.92 -4.29
CA ASN A 34 8.44 8.73 -3.61
C ASN A 34 9.06 7.35 -3.88
N SER A 35 8.61 6.65 -4.92
CA SER A 35 9.20 5.39 -5.36
C SER A 35 8.92 5.16 -6.86
N GLY A 36 9.70 4.27 -7.47
CA GLY A 36 9.43 3.80 -8.83
C GLY A 36 8.04 3.18 -8.97
N ASP A 37 7.60 2.39 -7.97
CA ASP A 37 6.26 1.80 -7.92
C ASP A 37 5.17 2.89 -7.93
N GLU A 38 5.28 3.88 -7.03
CA GLU A 38 4.35 5.01 -6.96
C GLU A 38 4.25 5.79 -8.27
N TRP A 39 5.40 6.03 -8.91
CA TRP A 39 5.44 6.69 -10.21
C TRP A 39 4.77 5.86 -11.31
N CYS A 40 4.98 4.55 -11.32
CA CYS A 40 4.32 3.63 -12.25
C CYS A 40 2.81 3.61 -12.10
N TYR A 41 2.32 3.60 -10.85
CA TYR A 41 0.89 3.68 -10.59
C TYR A 41 0.29 4.96 -11.16
N LEU A 42 0.97 6.11 -10.95
CA LEU A 42 0.51 7.39 -11.46
C LEU A 42 0.58 7.46 -13.00
N LEU A 43 1.62 6.93 -13.63
CA LEU A 43 1.71 6.83 -15.09
C LEU A 43 0.58 5.97 -15.65
N GLN A 44 0.33 4.78 -15.08
CA GLN A 44 -0.75 3.92 -15.54
C GLN A 44 -2.13 4.55 -15.30
N ALA A 45 -2.32 5.27 -14.19
CA ALA A 45 -3.54 6.01 -13.92
C ALA A 45 -3.78 7.11 -14.96
N ARG A 46 -2.73 7.80 -15.43
CA ARG A 46 -2.82 8.77 -16.54
C ARG A 46 -3.18 8.11 -17.87
N ILE A 47 -2.63 6.93 -18.16
CA ILE A 47 -2.98 6.14 -19.35
C ILE A 47 -4.46 5.74 -19.30
N PHE A 48 -4.94 5.22 -18.16
CA PHE A 48 -6.35 4.88 -17.95
C PHE A 48 -7.27 6.09 -18.05
N ALA A 49 -6.86 7.26 -17.54
CA ALA A 49 -7.61 8.50 -17.67
C ALA A 49 -7.78 8.96 -19.13
N GLN A 50 -6.92 8.50 -20.04
CA GLN A 50 -7.06 8.71 -21.50
C GLN A 50 -7.93 7.65 -22.19
N GLY A 51 -8.52 6.71 -21.44
CA GLY A 51 -9.33 5.61 -21.99
C GLY A 51 -8.51 4.52 -22.68
N GLN A 52 -7.20 4.46 -22.43
CA GLN A 52 -6.28 3.51 -23.05
C GLN A 52 -5.77 2.49 -22.03
N LEU A 53 -5.36 1.29 -22.48
CA LEU A 53 -4.69 0.31 -21.60
C LEU A 53 -3.15 0.45 -21.62
N SER A 54 -2.61 0.95 -22.72
CA SER A 54 -1.20 1.29 -22.92
C SER A 54 -1.07 2.38 -23.98
N VAL A 55 0.02 3.12 -23.91
CA VAL A 55 0.46 4.00 -25.01
C VAL A 55 1.58 3.32 -25.82
N ALA A 56 1.92 3.87 -26.98
CA ALA A 56 3.06 3.39 -27.75
C ALA A 56 4.38 3.73 -27.03
N SER A 57 5.37 2.86 -27.14
CA SER A 57 6.74 3.20 -26.73
C SER A 57 7.27 4.37 -27.55
N ALA A 58 7.99 5.28 -26.91
CA ALA A 58 8.68 6.37 -27.61
C ALA A 58 9.74 5.82 -28.60
N PRO A 59 10.05 6.54 -29.69
CA PRO A 59 11.25 6.29 -30.48
C PRO A 59 12.50 6.29 -29.60
N TRP A 60 13.45 5.41 -29.89
CA TRP A 60 14.64 5.21 -29.05
C TRP A 60 14.24 4.89 -27.60
N ARG A 61 13.33 3.92 -27.43
CA ARG A 61 12.69 3.57 -26.16
C ARG A 61 13.67 3.33 -25.02
N GLU A 62 14.89 2.88 -25.31
CA GLU A 62 15.95 2.65 -24.33
C GLU A 62 16.36 3.90 -23.55
N PHE A 63 16.07 5.11 -24.04
CA PHE A 63 16.28 6.37 -23.31
C PHE A 63 15.18 6.64 -22.28
N PHE A 64 14.03 5.99 -22.41
CA PHE A 64 12.81 6.25 -21.65
C PHE A 64 12.39 5.05 -20.80
N ASP A 65 13.31 4.12 -20.54
CA ASP A 65 13.03 3.02 -19.63
C ASP A 65 12.80 3.56 -18.22
N VAL A 66 11.67 3.16 -17.64
CA VAL A 66 11.27 3.51 -16.28
C VAL A 66 11.32 2.24 -15.42
N GLY A 67 11.68 2.36 -14.14
CA GLY A 67 11.43 1.32 -13.13
C GLY A 67 10.08 0.65 -13.32
N TRP A 68 9.98 -0.68 -13.36
CA TRP A 68 8.68 -1.41 -13.31
C TRP A 68 7.65 -1.12 -14.44
N MET A 69 8.00 -0.33 -15.44
CA MET A 69 7.23 -0.18 -16.67
C MET A 69 7.68 -1.22 -17.69
N ILE A 70 6.71 -1.76 -18.42
CA ILE A 70 6.96 -2.53 -19.63
C ILE A 70 7.04 -1.53 -20.78
N ASN A 71 8.11 -1.65 -21.57
CA ASN A 71 8.41 -0.74 -22.67
C ASN A 71 8.84 -1.57 -23.88
N ASN A 72 7.93 -2.29 -24.54
CA ASN A 72 8.24 -3.29 -25.58
C ASN A 72 7.52 -3.01 -26.91
N GLY A 73 7.36 -1.74 -27.27
CA GLY A 73 6.44 -1.28 -28.32
C GLY A 73 5.12 -0.79 -27.71
N ARG A 74 4.77 -1.32 -26.54
CA ARG A 74 3.72 -0.80 -25.66
C ARG A 74 4.37 -0.30 -24.37
N PHE A 75 3.86 0.80 -23.84
CA PHE A 75 4.31 1.44 -22.61
C PHE A 75 3.18 1.43 -21.57
N TYR A 76 3.38 0.69 -20.48
CA TYR A 76 2.41 0.47 -19.39
C TYR A 76 3.09 -0.16 -18.18
N THR A 77 2.44 -0.19 -17.01
CA THR A 77 3.02 -0.77 -15.80
C THR A 77 2.93 -2.30 -15.76
N GLN A 78 3.93 -2.95 -15.14
CA GLN A 78 3.87 -4.38 -14.85
C GLN A 78 2.83 -4.75 -13.76
N HIS A 79 2.37 -3.77 -12.99
CA HIS A 79 1.50 -3.98 -11.83
C HIS A 79 0.04 -4.32 -12.23
N PRO A 80 -0.72 -4.96 -11.33
CA PRO A 80 -2.16 -5.19 -11.51
C PRO A 80 -2.95 -3.88 -11.70
N PRO A 81 -4.09 -3.92 -12.43
CA PRO A 81 -4.80 -2.72 -12.85
C PRO A 81 -5.62 -2.04 -11.74
N GLY A 82 -5.91 -2.73 -10.64
CA GLY A 82 -6.89 -2.27 -9.65
C GLY A 82 -6.53 -0.94 -9.00
N TRP A 83 -5.31 -0.77 -8.50
CA TRP A 83 -4.90 0.49 -7.90
C TRP A 83 -4.81 1.63 -8.93
N PRO A 84 -4.18 1.46 -10.10
CA PRO A 84 -4.20 2.49 -11.13
C PRO A 84 -5.61 2.91 -11.59
N VAL A 85 -6.60 2.01 -11.62
CA VAL A 85 -8.01 2.37 -11.91
C VAL A 85 -8.58 3.28 -10.82
N VAL A 86 -8.35 2.96 -9.54
CA VAL A 86 -8.81 3.80 -8.43
C VAL A 86 -8.12 5.16 -8.46
N LEU A 87 -6.80 5.18 -8.69
CA LEU A 87 -6.00 6.41 -8.77
C LEU A 87 -6.37 7.27 -9.99
N ALA A 88 -6.80 6.65 -11.11
CA ALA A 88 -7.25 7.37 -12.30
C ALA A 88 -8.43 8.30 -12.03
N SER A 89 -9.30 7.96 -11.06
CA SER A 89 -10.37 8.87 -10.63
C SER A 89 -9.83 10.22 -10.12
N GLY A 90 -8.73 10.20 -9.37
CA GLY A 90 -8.03 11.39 -8.90
C GLY A 90 -7.34 12.14 -10.04
N VAL A 91 -6.78 11.42 -11.02
CA VAL A 91 -6.18 12.03 -12.22
C VAL A 91 -7.23 12.77 -13.05
N LEU A 92 -8.42 12.19 -13.24
CA LEU A 92 -9.51 12.79 -14.02
C LEU A 92 -10.00 14.12 -13.43
N VAL A 93 -9.94 14.29 -12.11
CA VAL A 93 -10.30 15.55 -11.42
C VAL A 93 -9.09 16.44 -11.11
N GLY A 94 -7.88 16.07 -11.54
CA GLY A 94 -6.65 16.82 -11.31
C GLY A 94 -6.10 16.78 -9.87
N MET A 95 -6.60 15.86 -9.03
CA MET A 95 -6.24 15.75 -7.60
C MET A 95 -5.85 14.30 -7.23
N PRO A 96 -4.84 13.69 -7.88
CA PRO A 96 -4.45 12.30 -7.59
C PRO A 96 -3.93 12.12 -6.16
N TRP A 97 -3.35 13.16 -5.54
CA TRP A 97 -2.90 13.19 -4.14
C TRP A 97 -4.03 13.06 -3.10
N LEU A 98 -5.29 13.32 -3.48
CA LEU A 98 -6.43 13.26 -2.57
C LEU A 98 -6.95 11.83 -2.37
N VAL A 99 -6.66 10.92 -3.32
CA VAL A 99 -7.25 9.57 -3.35
C VAL A 99 -6.92 8.80 -2.07
N ASN A 100 -5.64 8.61 -1.74
CA ASN A 100 -5.26 7.84 -0.56
C ASN A 100 -5.71 8.46 0.78
N PRO A 101 -5.66 9.78 1.00
CA PRO A 101 -6.22 10.38 2.21
C PRO A 101 -7.72 10.08 2.40
N VAL A 102 -8.51 10.08 1.33
CA VAL A 102 -9.95 9.72 1.38
C VAL A 102 -10.13 8.22 1.67
N LEU A 103 -9.33 7.35 1.05
CA LEU A 103 -9.37 5.91 1.31
C LEU A 103 -8.93 5.59 2.75
N GLY A 104 -7.92 6.28 3.28
CA GLY A 104 -7.48 6.18 4.66
C GLY A 104 -8.59 6.58 5.64
N ALA A 105 -9.19 7.75 5.47
CA ALA A 105 -10.32 8.19 6.29
C ALA A 105 -11.49 7.17 6.26
N SER A 106 -11.80 6.62 5.08
CA SER A 106 -12.81 5.57 4.92
C SER A 106 -12.45 4.28 5.65
N THR A 107 -11.16 3.91 5.67
CA THR A 107 -10.64 2.72 6.35
C THR A 107 -10.88 2.79 7.86
N LEU A 108 -10.69 3.96 8.47
CA LEU A 108 -10.98 4.16 9.91
C LEU A 108 -12.44 3.86 10.24
N LEU A 109 -13.37 4.27 9.38
CA LEU A 109 -14.80 4.00 9.54
C LEU A 109 -15.09 2.49 9.39
N VAL A 110 -14.48 1.82 8.41
CA VAL A 110 -14.66 0.38 8.19
C VAL A 110 -14.11 -0.44 9.37
N ILE A 111 -12.94 -0.08 9.91
CA ILE A 111 -12.35 -0.72 11.09
C ILE A 111 -13.26 -0.56 12.30
N TYR A 112 -13.83 0.64 12.50
CA TYR A 112 -14.81 0.85 13.55
C TYR A 112 -16.04 -0.06 13.36
N GLN A 113 -16.59 -0.13 12.14
CA GLN A 113 -17.77 -0.97 11.87
C GLN A 113 -17.49 -2.46 12.09
N LEU A 114 -16.30 -2.94 11.70
CA LEU A 114 -15.84 -4.30 12.01
C LEU A 114 -15.77 -4.54 13.51
N GLY A 115 -15.12 -3.67 14.27
CA GLY A 115 -14.97 -3.82 15.72
C GLY A 115 -16.30 -3.78 16.48
N LYS A 116 -17.21 -2.89 16.07
CA LYS A 116 -18.55 -2.78 16.66
C LYS A 116 -19.35 -4.05 16.43
N ARG A 117 -19.19 -4.64 15.24
CA ARG A 117 -19.94 -5.81 14.82
C ARG A 117 -19.42 -7.11 15.39
N MET A 118 -18.10 -7.30 15.37
CA MET A 118 -17.46 -8.49 15.94
C MET A 118 -17.53 -8.49 17.47
N TYR A 119 -17.49 -7.30 18.08
CA TYR A 119 -17.27 -7.16 19.52
C TYR A 119 -18.20 -6.10 20.15
N THR A 120 -17.67 -4.91 20.46
CA THR A 120 -18.36 -3.84 21.18
C THR A 120 -17.93 -2.49 20.65
N THR A 121 -18.72 -1.45 20.93
CA THR A 121 -18.38 -0.06 20.60
C THR A 121 -17.05 0.38 21.21
N GLN A 122 -16.67 -0.14 22.38
CA GLN A 122 -15.38 0.18 23.00
C GLN A 122 -14.20 -0.37 22.19
N VAL A 123 -14.28 -1.63 21.74
CA VAL A 123 -13.27 -2.23 20.85
C VAL A 123 -13.20 -1.45 19.54
N ALA A 124 -14.36 -1.08 18.97
CA ALA A 124 -14.45 -0.30 17.74
C ALA A 124 -13.71 1.05 17.83
N ARG A 125 -13.98 1.82 18.89
CA ARG A 125 -13.34 3.12 19.11
C ARG A 125 -11.85 2.99 19.32
N LEU A 126 -11.45 2.03 20.15
CA LEU A 126 -10.05 1.79 20.44
C LEU A 126 -9.27 1.37 19.19
N ALA A 127 -9.81 0.45 18.39
CA ALA A 127 -9.19 0.02 17.14
C ALA A 127 -9.01 1.19 16.15
N ALA A 128 -10.03 2.05 16.01
CA ALA A 128 -9.94 3.24 15.15
C ALA A 128 -8.90 4.25 15.66
N LEU A 129 -8.82 4.48 16.97
CA LEU A 129 -7.81 5.37 17.56
C LEU A 129 -6.39 4.82 17.43
N LEU A 130 -6.18 3.52 17.69
CA LEU A 130 -4.89 2.85 17.48
C LEU A 130 -4.44 2.95 16.03
N THR A 131 -5.37 2.78 15.08
CA THR A 131 -5.08 2.94 13.65
C THR A 131 -4.68 4.38 13.32
N LEU A 132 -5.44 5.37 13.80
CA LEU A 132 -5.18 6.80 13.55
C LEU A 132 -3.83 7.26 14.15
N CYS A 133 -3.39 6.64 15.25
CA CYS A 133 -2.12 6.98 15.89
C CYS A 133 -0.90 6.24 15.31
N ALA A 134 -1.09 5.30 14.39
CA ALA A 134 0.00 4.50 13.84
C ALA A 134 0.73 5.25 12.70
N PRO A 135 2.04 5.51 12.81
CA PRO A 135 2.84 6.08 11.71
C PRO A 135 2.72 5.26 10.42
N PHE A 136 2.64 3.93 10.54
CA PHE A 136 2.43 3.01 9.42
C PHE A 136 1.20 3.39 8.60
N PHE A 137 0.08 3.64 9.27
CA PHE A 137 -1.19 3.99 8.63
C PHE A 137 -1.15 5.38 7.98
N LEU A 138 -0.64 6.36 8.71
CA LEU A 138 -0.65 7.77 8.29
C LEU A 138 0.22 8.02 7.07
N LEU A 139 1.45 7.49 7.03
CA LEU A 139 2.37 7.69 5.91
C LEU A 139 1.90 7.01 4.63
N HIS A 140 1.34 5.79 4.72
CA HIS A 140 0.73 5.15 3.55
C HIS A 140 -0.49 5.92 3.04
N SER A 141 -1.35 6.39 3.95
CA SER A 141 -2.52 7.20 3.60
C SER A 141 -2.17 8.57 3.00
N ALA A 142 -0.95 9.06 3.21
CA ALA A 142 -0.44 10.31 2.65
C ALA A 142 0.28 10.14 1.30
N SER A 143 0.55 8.90 0.88
CA SER A 143 1.42 8.57 -0.26
C SER A 143 0.65 8.12 -1.51
N TYR A 144 1.35 7.70 -2.56
CA TYR A 144 0.77 7.13 -3.79
C TYR A 144 0.76 5.59 -3.83
N TRP A 145 1.06 4.94 -2.69
CA TRP A 145 1.11 3.48 -2.62
C TRP A 145 -0.26 2.82 -2.75
N ALA A 146 -0.27 1.65 -3.39
CA ALA A 146 -1.46 0.80 -3.49
C ALA A 146 -1.98 0.27 -2.14
N HIS A 147 -1.13 0.24 -1.11
CA HIS A 147 -1.41 -0.43 0.18
C HIS A 147 -2.65 0.12 0.90
N THR A 148 -2.92 1.43 0.84
CA THR A 148 -4.11 2.04 1.46
C THR A 148 -5.40 1.53 0.81
N SER A 149 -5.44 1.44 -0.52
CA SER A 149 -6.58 0.86 -1.24
C SER A 149 -6.76 -0.64 -0.97
N SER A 150 -5.64 -1.38 -0.82
CA SER A 150 -5.66 -2.79 -0.42
C SER A 150 -6.26 -2.98 0.97
N LEU A 151 -5.78 -2.23 1.97
CA LEU A 151 -6.30 -2.31 3.33
C LEU A 151 -7.81 -2.01 3.40
N LEU A 152 -8.27 -0.96 2.71
CA LEU A 152 -9.70 -0.62 2.67
C LEU A 152 -10.53 -1.75 2.06
N THR A 153 -10.14 -2.24 0.88
CA THR A 153 -10.91 -3.24 0.12
C THR A 153 -10.90 -4.60 0.81
N LEU A 154 -9.79 -4.98 1.44
CA LEU A 154 -9.69 -6.17 2.28
C LEU A 154 -10.54 -6.06 3.54
N ALA A 155 -10.53 -4.92 4.23
CA ALA A 155 -11.38 -4.68 5.40
C ALA A 155 -12.88 -4.66 5.04
N LEU A 156 -13.26 -4.08 3.90
CA LEU A 156 -14.63 -4.15 3.36
C LEU A 156 -15.03 -5.58 2.99
N SER A 157 -14.09 -6.35 2.41
CA SER A 157 -14.30 -7.77 2.11
C SER A 157 -14.58 -8.57 3.38
N CYS A 158 -13.78 -8.35 4.44
CA CYS A 158 -14.00 -8.92 5.76
C CYS A 158 -15.33 -8.50 6.37
N LEU A 159 -15.69 -7.21 6.27
CA LEU A 159 -16.97 -6.70 6.77
C LEU A 159 -18.14 -7.38 6.05
N GLY A 160 -18.06 -7.57 4.74
CA GLY A 160 -19.06 -8.28 3.94
C GLY A 160 -19.17 -9.76 4.31
N PHE A 161 -18.03 -10.44 4.49
CA PHE A 161 -17.98 -11.84 4.94
C PHE A 161 -18.65 -12.02 6.31
N VAL A 162 -18.20 -11.28 7.32
CA VAL A 162 -18.74 -11.32 8.69
C VAL A 162 -20.22 -10.96 8.70
N SER A 163 -20.59 -9.91 7.98
CA SER A 163 -21.99 -9.48 7.89
C SER A 163 -22.88 -10.53 7.23
N GLY A 164 -22.36 -11.20 6.21
CA GLY A 164 -23.03 -12.26 5.48
C GLY A 164 -23.26 -13.51 6.31
N LEU A 165 -22.27 -13.90 7.13
CA LEU A 165 -22.40 -15.01 8.06
C LEU A 165 -23.41 -14.70 9.17
N GLU A 166 -23.30 -13.55 9.83
CA GLU A 166 -24.16 -13.20 10.97
C GLU A 166 -25.62 -13.00 10.58
N ARG A 167 -25.87 -12.30 9.47
CA ARG A 167 -27.24 -12.01 8.99
C ARG A 167 -27.78 -13.10 8.08
N ARG A 168 -27.02 -14.17 7.81
CA ARG A 168 -27.32 -15.17 6.76
C ARG A 168 -27.66 -14.52 5.42
N SER A 169 -26.95 -13.45 5.07
CA SER A 169 -27.25 -12.60 3.91
C SER A 169 -26.31 -12.86 2.74
N ARG A 170 -26.85 -13.46 1.67
CA ARG A 170 -26.12 -13.66 0.41
C ARG A 170 -25.66 -12.34 -0.21
N ARG A 171 -26.47 -11.26 -0.10
CA ARG A 171 -26.08 -9.93 -0.59
C ARG A 171 -24.80 -9.43 0.09
N CYS A 172 -24.68 -9.57 1.40
CA CYS A 172 -23.46 -9.17 2.11
C CYS A 172 -22.23 -10.01 1.69
N LEU A 173 -22.41 -11.32 1.48
CA LEU A 173 -21.34 -12.20 0.99
C LEU A 173 -20.88 -11.81 -0.43
N ILE A 174 -21.83 -11.53 -1.33
CA ILE A 174 -21.52 -11.11 -2.70
C ILE A 174 -20.83 -9.74 -2.69
N LEU A 175 -21.37 -8.74 -1.97
CA LEU A 175 -20.73 -7.43 -1.90
C LEU A 175 -19.33 -7.50 -1.26
N GLY A 176 -19.14 -8.33 -0.23
CA GLY A 176 -17.83 -8.60 0.36
C GLY A 176 -16.87 -9.28 -0.61
N GLY A 177 -17.35 -10.24 -1.39
CA GLY A 177 -16.56 -10.91 -2.42
C GLY A 177 -16.24 -10.02 -3.62
N LEU A 178 -17.08 -9.03 -3.96
CA LEU A 178 -16.78 -8.01 -4.95
C LEU A 178 -15.72 -7.02 -4.45
N CYS A 179 -15.78 -6.61 -3.17
CA CYS A 179 -14.70 -5.84 -2.56
C CYS A 179 -13.38 -6.64 -2.55
N GLY A 180 -13.46 -7.93 -2.26
CA GLY A 180 -12.33 -8.86 -2.35
C GLY A 180 -11.83 -9.04 -3.80
N SER A 181 -12.72 -9.02 -4.79
CA SER A 181 -12.34 -9.02 -6.21
C SER A 181 -11.54 -7.78 -6.59
N LEU A 182 -11.92 -6.61 -6.09
CA LEU A 182 -11.15 -5.38 -6.28
C LEU A 182 -9.80 -5.44 -5.56
N SER A 183 -9.76 -5.96 -4.33
CA SER A 183 -8.51 -6.23 -3.61
C SER A 183 -7.59 -7.18 -4.38
N LEU A 184 -8.13 -8.23 -5.02
CA LEU A 184 -7.39 -9.14 -5.90
C LEU A 184 -6.79 -8.40 -7.10
N LEU A 185 -7.52 -7.46 -7.69
CA LEU A 185 -7.03 -6.62 -8.79
C LEU A 185 -6.00 -5.58 -8.35
N ILE A 186 -5.92 -5.25 -7.06
CA ILE A 186 -4.94 -4.34 -6.48
C ILE A 186 -3.67 -5.12 -6.10
N ARG A 187 -3.81 -6.10 -5.21
CA ARG A 187 -2.73 -6.90 -4.63
C ARG A 187 -3.17 -8.36 -4.48
N PRO A 188 -2.99 -9.19 -5.53
CA PRO A 188 -3.53 -10.56 -5.59
C PRO A 188 -3.12 -11.43 -4.40
N LEU A 189 -1.86 -11.35 -3.99
CA LEU A 189 -1.30 -12.21 -2.95
C LEU A 189 -1.95 -11.99 -1.59
N GLU A 190 -2.24 -10.74 -1.22
CA GLU A 190 -2.90 -10.37 0.03
C GLU A 190 -4.34 -10.89 0.07
N GLN A 191 -5.06 -10.73 -1.04
CA GLN A 191 -6.42 -11.24 -1.13
C GLN A 191 -6.47 -12.77 -1.08
N LEU A 192 -5.53 -13.46 -1.74
CA LEU A 192 -5.45 -14.92 -1.68
C LEU A 192 -5.19 -15.42 -0.26
N ALA A 193 -4.30 -14.76 0.49
CA ALA A 193 -4.07 -15.08 1.89
C ALA A 193 -5.35 -14.91 2.74
N PHE A 194 -6.08 -13.81 2.56
CA PHE A 194 -7.34 -13.58 3.26
C PHE A 194 -8.46 -14.56 2.86
N LEU A 195 -8.55 -14.92 1.58
CA LEU A 195 -9.46 -15.95 1.09
C LEU A 195 -9.16 -17.30 1.75
N LEU A 196 -7.87 -17.65 1.87
CA LEU A 196 -7.44 -18.85 2.59
C LEU A 196 -7.86 -18.79 4.06
N ALA A 197 -7.68 -17.65 4.74
CA ALA A 197 -8.15 -17.46 6.11
C ALA A 197 -9.66 -17.68 6.27
N CYS A 198 -10.46 -17.12 5.35
CA CYS A 198 -11.92 -17.32 5.34
C CYS A 198 -12.31 -18.78 5.09
N GLY A 199 -11.62 -19.45 4.16
CA GLY A 199 -11.83 -20.87 3.87
C GLY A 199 -11.52 -21.75 5.08
N LEU A 200 -10.34 -21.56 5.69
CA LEU A 200 -9.94 -22.26 6.92
C LEU A 200 -10.93 -21.99 8.05
N PHE A 201 -11.39 -20.75 8.21
CA PHE A 201 -12.40 -20.38 9.20
C PHE A 201 -13.71 -21.17 9.00
N CYS A 202 -14.20 -21.31 7.77
CA CYS A 202 -15.39 -22.11 7.45
C CYS A 202 -15.19 -23.63 7.67
N LEU A 203 -13.95 -24.11 7.62
CA LEU A 203 -13.62 -25.53 7.84
C LEU A 203 -13.51 -25.91 9.32
N VAL A 204 -13.27 -24.94 10.22
CA VAL A 204 -13.24 -25.18 11.67
C VAL A 204 -14.56 -25.87 12.10
N PRO A 205 -14.54 -27.05 12.76
CA PRO A 205 -15.74 -27.85 13.01
C PRO A 205 -16.90 -27.08 13.67
N GLN A 206 -16.60 -26.23 14.65
CA GLN A 206 -17.59 -25.39 15.33
C GLN A 206 -18.23 -24.37 14.38
N GLN A 207 -17.43 -23.74 13.52
CA GLN A 207 -17.90 -22.74 12.56
C GLN A 207 -18.65 -23.41 11.40
N ARG A 208 -18.17 -24.55 10.91
CA ARG A 208 -18.85 -25.37 9.91
C ARG A 208 -20.24 -25.80 10.38
N ARG A 209 -20.36 -26.22 11.65
CA ARG A 209 -21.67 -26.55 12.26
C ARG A 209 -22.59 -25.32 12.36
N THR A 210 -22.02 -24.15 12.62
CA THR A 210 -22.80 -22.91 12.83
C THR A 210 -23.27 -22.27 11.53
N TYR A 211 -22.41 -22.22 10.51
CA TYR A 211 -22.63 -21.46 9.28
C TYR A 211 -22.72 -22.32 8.01
N GLY A 212 -22.27 -23.57 8.04
CA GLY A 212 -22.11 -24.40 6.85
C GLY A 212 -21.00 -23.93 5.91
N LEU A 213 -20.86 -24.60 4.76
CA LEU A 213 -19.84 -24.28 3.75
C LEU A 213 -20.36 -23.34 2.65
N ILE A 214 -21.67 -23.34 2.40
CA ILE A 214 -22.30 -22.56 1.31
C ILE A 214 -21.97 -21.06 1.40
N PRO A 215 -22.01 -20.40 2.58
CA PRO A 215 -21.64 -18.99 2.65
C PRO A 215 -20.20 -18.71 2.21
N GLY A 216 -19.26 -19.58 2.61
CA GLY A 216 -17.86 -19.50 2.19
C GLY A 216 -17.71 -19.71 0.68
N LEU A 217 -18.47 -20.64 0.09
CA LEU A 217 -18.48 -20.87 -1.36
C LEU A 217 -19.08 -19.69 -2.15
N VAL A 218 -20.14 -19.05 -1.66
CA VAL A 218 -20.72 -17.85 -2.30
C VAL A 218 -19.73 -16.69 -2.25
N PHE A 219 -19.13 -16.44 -1.08
CA PHE A 219 -18.13 -15.40 -0.91
C PHE A 219 -16.89 -15.64 -1.78
N GLY A 220 -16.33 -16.86 -1.71
CA GLY A 220 -15.17 -17.27 -2.50
C GLY A 220 -15.46 -17.25 -4.00
N GLY A 221 -16.59 -17.80 -4.43
CA GLY A 221 -17.00 -17.84 -5.84
C GLY A 221 -17.16 -16.45 -6.47
N THR A 222 -17.50 -15.43 -5.69
CA THR A 222 -17.58 -14.06 -6.19
C THR A 222 -16.22 -13.51 -6.62
N HIS A 223 -15.10 -14.04 -6.11
CA HIS A 223 -13.74 -13.64 -6.52
C HIS A 223 -13.39 -14.05 -7.95
N LEU A 224 -14.17 -14.96 -8.55
CA LEU A 224 -14.06 -15.28 -9.97
C LEU A 224 -14.31 -14.07 -10.86
N VAL A 225 -15.06 -13.06 -10.38
CA VAL A 225 -15.23 -11.78 -11.09
C VAL A 225 -13.89 -11.06 -11.21
N GLY A 226 -13.20 -10.85 -10.08
CA GLY A 226 -11.88 -10.21 -10.07
C GLY A 226 -10.85 -11.01 -10.86
N LEU A 227 -10.85 -12.34 -10.71
CA LEU A 227 -9.98 -13.22 -11.47
C LEU A 227 -10.23 -13.10 -12.98
N GLY A 228 -11.50 -13.12 -13.40
CA GLY A 228 -11.88 -12.97 -14.81
C GLY A 228 -11.42 -11.62 -15.39
N VAL A 229 -11.60 -10.52 -14.64
CA VAL A 229 -11.10 -9.20 -15.04
C VAL A 229 -9.57 -9.19 -15.15
N LEU A 230 -8.86 -9.80 -14.20
CA LEU A 230 -7.40 -9.85 -14.20
C LEU A 230 -6.86 -10.65 -15.40
N LEU A 231 -7.44 -11.82 -15.66
CA LEU A 231 -7.07 -12.67 -16.80
C LEU A 231 -7.38 -11.97 -18.12
N GLY A 232 -8.55 -11.32 -18.23
CA GLY A 232 -8.90 -10.52 -19.41
C GLY A 232 -7.92 -9.36 -19.63
N TYR A 233 -7.55 -8.65 -18.56
CA TYR A 233 -6.52 -7.60 -18.62
C TYR A 233 -5.18 -8.13 -19.13
N HIS A 234 -4.71 -9.28 -18.61
CA HIS A 234 -3.49 -9.91 -19.10
C HIS A 234 -3.60 -10.34 -20.58
N THR A 235 -4.73 -10.88 -21.02
CA THR A 235 -4.93 -11.23 -22.44
C THR A 235 -4.85 -10.00 -23.34
N LEU A 236 -5.51 -8.90 -22.98
CA LEU A 236 -5.51 -7.66 -23.77
C LEU A 236 -4.14 -6.97 -23.81
N GLN A 237 -3.40 -7.08 -22.72
CA GLN A 237 -2.15 -6.37 -22.55
C GLN A 237 -0.93 -7.17 -23.04
N ASN A 238 -0.92 -8.46 -22.73
CA ASN A 238 0.23 -9.35 -22.86
C ASN A 238 -0.02 -10.50 -23.86
N GLY A 239 -1.21 -10.58 -24.46
CA GLY A 239 -1.59 -11.60 -25.44
C GLY A 239 -1.99 -12.96 -24.85
N HIS A 240 -1.81 -13.18 -23.54
CA HIS A 240 -2.13 -14.45 -22.90
C HIS A 240 -2.58 -14.26 -21.44
N PRO A 241 -3.63 -14.96 -20.95
CA PRO A 241 -4.22 -14.72 -19.62
C PRO A 241 -3.26 -15.01 -18.45
N LEU A 242 -2.30 -15.92 -18.65
CA LEU A 242 -1.31 -16.32 -17.64
C LEU A 242 0.03 -15.58 -17.74
N VAL A 243 0.21 -14.76 -18.78
CA VAL A 243 1.42 -13.92 -18.89
C VAL A 243 1.13 -12.64 -18.13
N THR A 244 1.70 -12.51 -16.94
CA THR A 244 1.53 -11.34 -16.08
C THR A 244 2.48 -10.22 -16.48
N GLY A 245 2.17 -8.98 -16.08
CA GLY A 245 3.13 -7.88 -16.22
C GLY A 245 4.44 -8.17 -15.48
N TYR A 246 4.35 -8.73 -14.27
CA TYR A 246 5.54 -9.16 -13.51
C TYR A 246 6.41 -10.15 -14.26
N HIS A 247 5.83 -11.13 -14.95
CA HIS A 247 6.59 -12.09 -15.76
C HIS A 247 7.42 -11.36 -16.83
N LEU A 248 6.80 -10.42 -17.56
CA LEU A 248 7.48 -9.61 -18.58
C LEU A 248 8.54 -8.68 -17.98
N GLY A 249 8.24 -8.04 -16.85
CA GLY A 249 9.15 -7.13 -16.16
C GLY A 249 10.39 -7.82 -15.60
N TYR A 250 10.24 -8.99 -14.97
CA TYR A 250 11.37 -9.77 -14.45
C TYR A 250 12.22 -10.37 -15.59
N SER A 251 11.60 -10.87 -16.66
CA SER A 251 12.34 -11.34 -17.84
C SER A 251 13.16 -10.23 -18.50
N ALA A 252 12.63 -9.00 -18.55
CA ALA A 252 13.36 -7.84 -19.08
C ALA A 252 14.51 -7.38 -18.17
N GLY A 253 14.38 -7.58 -16.85
CA GLY A 253 15.39 -7.21 -15.84
C GLY A 253 16.48 -8.28 -15.59
N GLY A 254 16.47 -9.40 -16.33
CA GLY A 254 17.44 -10.49 -16.14
C GLY A 254 17.28 -11.28 -14.84
N ALA A 255 16.19 -11.08 -14.10
CA ALA A 255 15.90 -11.79 -12.86
C ALA A 255 15.02 -13.01 -13.14
N SER A 256 15.34 -14.14 -12.49
CA SER A 256 14.51 -15.35 -12.56
C SER A 256 13.18 -15.17 -11.82
N ASN A 257 12.18 -15.96 -12.22
CA ASN A 257 10.82 -16.03 -11.67
C ASN A 257 10.75 -15.98 -10.14
N LEU A 258 9.56 -15.66 -9.60
CA LEU A 258 9.20 -15.71 -8.18
C LEU A 258 9.96 -16.83 -7.44
N GLN A 259 11.01 -16.46 -6.71
CA GLN A 259 11.78 -17.44 -5.93
C GLN A 259 11.03 -17.69 -4.63
N VAL A 260 10.39 -18.86 -4.53
CA VAL A 260 9.86 -19.33 -3.26
C VAL A 260 11.05 -19.75 -2.40
N THR A 261 11.43 -18.84 -1.51
CA THR A 261 12.50 -19.06 -0.54
C THR A 261 11.97 -18.66 0.83
N PHE A 262 12.53 -19.25 1.88
CA PHE A 262 12.19 -18.91 3.26
C PHE A 262 13.35 -18.12 3.91
N PRO A 263 13.57 -16.86 3.51
CA PRO A 263 14.63 -16.04 4.07
C PRO A 263 14.22 -15.61 5.48
N THR A 264 14.59 -16.42 6.46
CA THR A 264 14.34 -16.15 7.89
C THR A 264 14.80 -14.74 8.31
N ARG A 265 15.88 -14.24 7.69
CA ARG A 265 16.35 -12.86 7.87
C ARG A 265 15.30 -11.81 7.51
N TYR A 266 14.67 -11.89 6.33
CA TYR A 266 13.67 -10.88 5.93
C TYR A 266 12.40 -11.00 6.77
N LEU A 267 12.00 -12.22 7.13
CA LEU A 267 10.84 -12.44 8.00
C LEU A 267 11.00 -11.77 9.37
N ILE A 268 12.17 -11.92 10.00
CA ILE A 268 12.41 -11.45 11.37
C ILE A 268 12.82 -9.97 11.37
N ASP A 269 13.90 -9.63 10.67
CA ASP A 269 14.53 -8.32 10.77
C ASP A 269 13.76 -7.26 9.96
N ASP A 270 13.53 -7.52 8.68
CA ASP A 270 12.92 -6.54 7.76
C ASP A 270 11.40 -6.42 7.95
N TYR A 271 10.76 -7.43 8.56
CA TYR A 271 9.31 -7.47 8.70
C TYR A 271 8.80 -7.39 10.12
N LEU A 272 9.04 -8.40 10.97
CA LEU A 272 8.41 -8.46 12.29
C LEU A 272 8.95 -7.40 13.26
N LEU A 273 10.27 -7.17 13.28
CA LEU A 273 10.88 -6.13 14.12
C LEU A 273 10.50 -4.72 13.63
N ASP A 274 10.53 -4.49 12.33
CA ASP A 274 10.12 -3.20 11.77
C ASP A 274 8.63 -2.93 12.05
N LEU A 275 7.77 -3.95 12.04
CA LEU A 275 6.35 -3.81 12.37
C LEU A 275 6.12 -3.29 13.79
N LEU A 276 6.95 -3.69 14.76
CA LEU A 276 6.88 -3.17 16.14
C LEU A 276 7.17 -1.67 16.19
N TRP A 277 8.09 -1.18 15.36
CA TRP A 277 8.48 0.21 15.33
C TRP A 277 7.47 1.11 14.61
N TRP A 278 6.85 0.59 13.56
CA TRP A 278 5.89 1.31 12.73
C TRP A 278 4.47 1.35 13.29
N THR A 279 4.16 0.47 14.24
CA THR A 279 2.85 0.42 14.91
C THR A 279 2.88 1.08 16.29
N VAL A 280 1.69 1.35 16.83
CA VAL A 280 1.56 1.95 18.17
C VAL A 280 2.27 1.06 19.22
N PRO A 281 3.06 1.60 20.16
CA PRO A 281 3.81 0.81 21.12
C PRO A 281 2.92 -0.18 21.89
N GLY A 282 3.36 -1.44 21.97
CA GLY A 282 2.62 -2.50 22.66
C GLY A 282 1.41 -3.06 21.90
N MET A 283 1.04 -2.50 20.73
CA MET A 283 -0.11 -2.98 19.94
C MET A 283 0.01 -4.47 19.57
N LEU A 284 1.17 -4.90 19.05
CA LEU A 284 1.39 -6.29 18.67
C LEU A 284 1.44 -7.22 19.90
N LEU A 285 1.95 -6.75 21.04
CA LEU A 285 1.93 -7.51 22.29
C LEU A 285 0.50 -7.75 22.78
N LEU A 286 -0.36 -6.74 22.67
CA LEU A 286 -1.78 -6.86 23.02
C LEU A 286 -2.51 -7.82 22.07
N ALA A 287 -2.21 -7.76 20.77
CA ALA A 287 -2.74 -8.70 19.79
C ALA A 287 -2.27 -10.14 20.05
N GLY A 288 -0.98 -10.34 20.33
CA GLY A 288 -0.40 -11.64 20.68
C GLY A 288 -0.95 -12.19 22.00
N GLY A 289 -1.10 -11.33 23.02
CA GLY A 289 -1.73 -11.67 24.29
C GLY A 289 -3.17 -12.15 24.11
N GLN A 290 -3.94 -11.52 23.21
CA GLN A 290 -5.28 -11.98 22.85
C GLN A 290 -5.26 -13.36 22.18
N ALA A 291 -4.27 -13.64 21.33
CA ALA A 291 -4.12 -14.96 20.71
C ALA A 291 -3.83 -16.04 21.76
N MET A 292 -2.91 -15.76 22.69
CA MET A 292 -2.57 -16.66 23.79
C MET A 292 -3.77 -16.89 24.73
N ALA A 293 -4.54 -15.83 25.01
CA ALA A 293 -5.77 -15.89 25.82
C ALA A 293 -6.74 -16.95 25.31
N MET A 294 -6.92 -17.00 23.99
CA MET A 294 -7.81 -17.97 23.36
C MET A 294 -7.29 -19.40 23.48
N TRP A 295 -5.99 -19.58 23.25
CA TRP A 295 -5.35 -20.90 23.29
C TRP A 295 -5.51 -21.56 24.66
N HIS A 296 -5.30 -20.81 25.74
CA HIS A 296 -5.41 -21.33 27.10
C HIS A 296 -6.86 -21.48 27.61
N ARG A 297 -7.84 -20.81 27.00
CA ARG A 297 -9.24 -20.81 27.47
C ARG A 297 -10.20 -21.62 26.59
N THR A 298 -9.69 -22.65 25.91
CA THR A 298 -10.46 -23.57 25.06
C THR A 298 -11.71 -24.18 25.74
N GLN A 299 -11.77 -24.21 27.07
CA GLN A 299 -12.93 -24.70 27.83
C GLN A 299 -14.07 -23.69 28.05
N ARG A 300 -13.91 -22.40 27.70
CA ARG A 300 -14.97 -21.38 27.77
C ARG A 300 -15.04 -20.56 26.48
N ALA A 301 -15.32 -21.23 25.37
CA ALA A 301 -15.48 -20.58 24.07
C ALA A 301 -16.67 -19.59 24.07
N THR A 302 -16.41 -18.31 24.36
CA THR A 302 -17.38 -17.23 24.13
C THR A 302 -17.69 -17.09 22.63
N ALA A 303 -18.91 -16.68 22.29
CA ALA A 303 -19.33 -16.45 20.91
C ALA A 303 -18.40 -15.48 20.14
N ALA A 304 -17.67 -14.61 20.84
CA ALA A 304 -16.76 -13.65 20.25
C ALA A 304 -15.39 -14.24 19.87
N HIS A 305 -14.98 -15.39 20.42
CA HIS A 305 -13.70 -16.02 20.06
C HIS A 305 -13.64 -16.49 18.60
N ARG A 306 -14.79 -16.69 17.95
CA ARG A 306 -14.82 -17.02 16.52
C ARG A 306 -14.20 -15.90 15.67
N TRP A 307 -14.46 -14.64 16.00
CA TRP A 307 -13.93 -13.51 15.25
C TRP A 307 -12.44 -13.35 15.52
N ASP A 308 -12.00 -13.61 16.74
CA ASP A 308 -10.57 -13.67 17.05
C ASP A 308 -9.87 -14.72 16.18
N SER A 309 -10.47 -15.92 16.00
CA SER A 309 -9.91 -16.96 15.12
C SER A 309 -9.81 -16.50 13.67
N LEU A 310 -10.82 -15.81 13.13
CA LEU A 310 -10.77 -15.27 11.76
C LEU A 310 -9.65 -14.23 11.60
N LEU A 311 -9.53 -13.30 12.56
CA LEU A 311 -8.49 -12.27 12.52
C LEU A 311 -7.09 -12.87 12.67
N LEU A 312 -6.92 -13.87 13.54
CA LEU A 312 -5.65 -14.59 13.69
C LEU A 312 -5.30 -15.39 12.44
N LEU A 313 -6.26 -16.11 11.86
CA LEU A 313 -6.06 -16.80 10.58
C LEU A 313 -5.66 -15.82 9.49
N THR A 314 -6.26 -14.62 9.46
CA THR A 314 -5.89 -13.55 8.52
C THR A 314 -4.44 -13.12 8.71
N CYS A 315 -4.01 -12.83 9.95
CA CYS A 315 -2.62 -12.46 10.23
C CYS A 315 -1.65 -13.59 9.88
N VAL A 316 -1.93 -14.82 10.31
CA VAL A 316 -1.04 -15.98 10.11
C VAL A 316 -0.92 -16.32 8.62
N THR A 317 -2.03 -16.42 7.89
CA THR A 317 -1.98 -16.69 6.45
C THR A 317 -1.27 -15.59 5.70
N GLY A 318 -1.52 -14.32 6.01
CA GLY A 318 -0.81 -13.18 5.41
C GLY A 318 0.69 -13.23 5.65
N ILE A 319 1.12 -13.46 6.88
CA ILE A 319 2.54 -13.57 7.25
C ILE A 319 3.19 -14.77 6.55
N VAL A 320 2.55 -15.95 6.58
CA VAL A 320 3.11 -17.15 5.95
C VAL A 320 3.23 -17.00 4.44
N VAL A 321 2.19 -16.45 3.78
CA VAL A 321 2.21 -16.26 2.33
C VAL A 321 3.34 -15.31 1.91
N TYR A 322 3.60 -14.24 2.66
CA TYR A 322 4.73 -13.35 2.38
C TYR A 322 6.08 -13.90 2.83
N ALA A 323 6.13 -14.75 3.86
CA ALA A 323 7.35 -15.46 4.23
C ALA A 323 7.83 -16.42 3.13
N LEU A 324 6.91 -16.93 2.30
CA LEU A 324 7.21 -17.76 1.13
C LEU A 324 7.67 -16.93 -0.08
N VAL A 325 7.46 -15.62 -0.06
CA VAL A 325 7.73 -14.73 -1.20
C VAL A 325 8.76 -13.70 -0.77
N ALA A 326 10.03 -14.05 -0.97
CA ALA A 326 11.18 -13.27 -0.56
C ALA A 326 11.36 -12.00 -1.37
N TYR A 327 10.90 -10.86 -0.84
CA TYR A 327 11.28 -9.54 -1.34
C TYR A 327 12.01 -8.74 -0.26
N PRO A 328 13.08 -8.01 -0.59
CA PRO A 328 13.65 -7.04 0.34
C PRO A 328 12.67 -5.86 0.55
N SER A 329 12.47 -5.43 1.80
CA SER A 329 11.66 -4.24 2.10
C SER A 329 12.42 -2.92 1.88
N LEU A 330 13.36 -2.88 0.93
CA LEU A 330 14.38 -1.81 0.85
C LEU A 330 13.83 -0.39 0.63
N VAL A 331 12.67 -0.24 0.00
CA VAL A 331 12.09 1.07 -0.35
C VAL A 331 10.62 1.17 0.07
N GLY A 332 10.28 2.13 0.94
CA GLY A 332 8.90 2.43 1.36
C GLY A 332 8.73 2.62 2.87
N TYR A 333 7.48 2.69 3.32
CA TYR A 333 7.14 2.89 4.73
C TYR A 333 6.97 1.54 5.43
N GLY A 334 7.88 1.20 6.32
CA GLY A 334 7.80 0.00 7.16
C GLY A 334 7.69 -1.32 6.39
N PRO A 335 7.20 -2.38 7.07
CA PRO A 335 7.05 -3.71 6.47
C PRO A 335 5.76 -3.77 5.65
N ARG A 336 5.74 -3.03 4.54
CA ARG A 336 4.56 -2.73 3.71
C ARG A 336 3.73 -3.95 3.28
N TYR A 337 4.34 -5.13 3.16
CA TYR A 337 3.63 -6.38 2.85
C TYR A 337 2.66 -6.84 3.94
N TYR A 338 2.83 -6.36 5.19
CA TYR A 338 1.89 -6.63 6.29
C TYR A 338 0.88 -5.51 6.48
N TYR A 339 0.90 -4.45 5.65
CA TYR A 339 0.06 -3.29 5.82
C TYR A 339 -1.44 -3.61 5.77
N SER A 340 -1.88 -4.45 4.84
CA SER A 340 -3.30 -4.80 4.73
C SER A 340 -3.79 -5.68 5.89
N LEU A 341 -2.89 -6.29 6.67
CA LEU A 341 -3.23 -7.02 7.89
C LEU A 341 -3.55 -6.09 9.06
N LEU A 342 -3.30 -4.78 8.92
CA LEU A 342 -3.44 -3.82 10.01
C LEU A 342 -4.85 -3.84 10.63
N PHE A 343 -5.93 -3.98 9.84
CA PHE A 343 -7.29 -4.03 10.40
C PHE A 343 -7.47 -5.20 11.38
N ALA A 344 -6.86 -6.36 11.10
CA ALA A 344 -6.94 -7.53 11.96
C ALA A 344 -6.09 -7.35 13.21
N MET A 345 -4.88 -6.81 13.05
CA MET A 345 -3.95 -6.56 14.15
C MET A 345 -4.53 -5.54 15.15
N VAL A 346 -5.09 -4.41 14.68
CA VAL A 346 -5.65 -3.36 15.57
C VAL A 346 -6.91 -3.83 16.29
N LEU A 347 -7.74 -4.67 15.67
CA LEU A 347 -8.93 -5.24 16.30
C LEU A 347 -8.56 -6.25 17.40
N LEU A 348 -7.59 -7.11 17.13
CA LEU A 348 -7.04 -8.03 18.13
C LEU A 348 -6.37 -7.27 19.28
N ALA A 349 -5.58 -6.22 18.97
CA ALA A 349 -4.93 -5.39 19.97
C ALA A 349 -5.94 -4.65 20.85
N ALA A 350 -6.97 -4.03 20.26
CA ALA A 350 -8.02 -3.33 20.99
C ALA A 350 -8.79 -4.28 21.93
N ARG A 351 -9.08 -5.49 21.47
CA ARG A 351 -9.73 -6.52 22.28
C ARG A 351 -8.82 -7.03 23.39
N GLY A 352 -7.55 -7.28 23.09
CA GLY A 352 -6.53 -7.68 24.07
C GLY A 352 -6.31 -6.62 25.14
N ALA A 353 -6.33 -5.34 24.77
CA ALA A 353 -6.23 -4.23 25.72
C ALA A 353 -7.37 -4.23 26.74
N LEU A 354 -8.62 -4.36 26.28
CA LEU A 354 -9.78 -4.34 27.16
C LEU A 354 -9.88 -5.62 28.02
N GLN A 355 -9.51 -6.78 27.47
CA GLN A 355 -9.46 -8.02 28.25
C GLN A 355 -8.33 -7.98 29.29
N GLY A 356 -7.14 -7.53 28.88
CA GLY A 356 -5.99 -7.35 29.77
C GLY A 356 -6.31 -6.39 30.91
N GLN A 357 -6.91 -5.23 30.61
CA GLN A 357 -7.38 -4.28 31.62
C GLN A 357 -8.26 -4.97 32.67
N ALA A 358 -9.24 -5.77 32.24
CA ALA A 358 -10.13 -6.47 33.14
C ALA A 358 -9.41 -7.53 33.99
N TRP A 359 -8.39 -8.20 33.44
CA TRP A 359 -7.64 -9.24 34.16
C TRP A 359 -6.78 -8.69 35.27
N ILE A 360 -6.06 -7.59 35.03
CA ILE A 360 -5.23 -6.94 36.05
C ILE A 360 -6.01 -5.90 36.86
N SER A 361 -7.35 -5.89 36.75
CA SER A 361 -8.26 -5.02 37.50
C SER A 361 -7.87 -3.53 37.44
N LEU A 362 -7.35 -3.08 36.30
CA LEU A 362 -6.93 -1.70 36.10
C LEU A 362 -8.14 -0.77 36.09
N SER A 363 -8.06 0.31 36.87
CA SER A 363 -9.10 1.33 36.87
C SER A 363 -9.28 1.92 35.45
N PRO A 364 -10.52 2.24 35.02
CA PRO A 364 -10.75 2.85 33.71
C PRO A 364 -9.96 4.14 33.47
N ARG A 365 -9.72 4.92 34.54
CA ARG A 365 -8.92 6.15 34.48
C ARG A 365 -7.46 5.84 34.17
N THR A 366 -6.88 4.87 34.88
CA THR A 366 -5.49 4.43 34.66
C THR A 366 -5.31 3.85 33.26
N ALA A 367 -6.23 2.98 32.82
CA ALA A 367 -6.17 2.40 31.48
C ALA A 367 -6.26 3.46 30.37
N THR A 368 -7.15 4.46 30.54
CA THR A 368 -7.25 5.59 29.61
C THR A 368 -5.97 6.43 29.62
N GLY A 369 -5.41 6.72 30.80
CA GLY A 369 -4.15 7.46 30.93
C GLY A 369 -2.98 6.75 30.25
N LEU A 370 -2.87 5.43 30.41
CA LEU A 370 -1.86 4.61 29.71
C LEU A 370 -2.05 4.65 28.20
N LEU A 371 -3.29 4.48 27.71
CA LEU A 371 -3.59 4.57 26.29
C LEU A 371 -3.21 5.94 25.71
N VAL A 372 -3.59 7.03 26.39
CA VAL A 372 -3.21 8.39 25.98
C VAL A 372 -1.69 8.53 25.96
N GLY A 373 -0.99 8.06 26.99
CA GLY A 373 0.48 8.07 27.04
C GLY A 373 1.11 7.34 25.86
N VAL A 374 0.60 6.15 25.53
CA VAL A 374 1.08 5.35 24.38
C VAL A 374 0.80 6.08 23.05
N CYS A 375 -0.38 6.67 22.87
CA CYS A 375 -0.70 7.49 21.70
C CYS A 375 0.20 8.74 21.61
N LEU A 376 0.53 9.38 22.73
CA LEU A 376 1.44 10.52 22.78
C LEU A 376 2.87 10.12 22.42
N VAL A 377 3.34 8.93 22.82
CA VAL A 377 4.64 8.40 22.37
C VAL A 377 4.62 8.15 20.85
N ALA A 378 3.56 7.54 20.34
CA ALA A 378 3.42 7.27 18.91
C ALA A 378 3.41 8.58 18.08
N LEU A 379 2.61 9.57 18.49
CA LEU A 379 2.44 10.82 17.76
C LEU A 379 3.54 11.85 18.03
N GLY A 380 4.13 11.86 19.23
CA GLY A 380 5.11 12.86 19.66
C GLY A 380 6.57 12.43 19.48
N LEU A 381 6.86 11.13 19.41
CA LEU A 381 8.21 10.61 19.24
C LEU A 381 8.36 9.76 17.97
N GLN A 382 7.56 8.70 17.82
CA GLN A 382 7.72 7.79 16.67
C GLN A 382 7.39 8.49 15.35
N LEU A 383 6.22 9.14 15.24
CA LEU A 383 5.81 9.80 14.00
C LEU A 383 6.83 10.86 13.57
N PRO A 384 7.24 11.86 14.39
CA PRO A 384 8.23 12.85 13.98
C PRO A 384 9.57 12.25 13.55
N TRP A 385 9.99 11.14 14.18
CA TRP A 385 11.20 10.43 13.75
C TRP A 385 11.04 9.89 12.33
N HIS A 386 9.93 9.21 12.02
CA HIS A 386 9.65 8.73 10.67
C HIS A 386 9.52 9.88 9.68
N LEU A 387 8.81 10.96 10.03
CA LEU A 387 8.65 12.12 9.14
C LEU A 387 10.00 12.76 8.78
N ARG A 388 10.91 12.91 9.75
CA ARG A 388 12.26 13.43 9.49
C ARG A 388 13.07 12.50 8.59
N ARG A 389 12.98 11.20 8.82
CA ARG A 389 13.64 10.18 7.99
C ARG A 389 13.15 10.26 6.54
N GLU A 390 11.83 10.24 6.34
CA GLU A 390 11.22 10.28 5.01
C GLU A 390 11.47 11.62 4.29
N ALA A 391 11.41 12.74 5.01
CA ALA A 391 11.76 14.05 4.45
C ALA A 391 13.22 14.10 3.98
N ALA A 392 14.16 13.54 4.75
CA ALA A 392 15.57 13.51 4.36
C ALA A 392 15.84 12.62 3.15
N VAL A 393 15.14 11.48 3.04
CA VAL A 393 15.21 10.61 1.85
C VAL A 393 14.63 11.33 0.63
N LEU A 394 13.46 11.94 0.78
CA LEU A 394 12.79 12.65 -0.30
C LEU A 394 13.61 13.83 -0.82
N GLN A 395 14.24 14.62 0.06
CA GLN A 395 15.13 15.71 -0.33
C GLN A 395 16.26 15.24 -1.26
N LYS A 396 16.89 14.10 -0.95
CA LYS A 396 17.96 13.53 -1.79
C LYS A 396 17.43 13.06 -3.15
N ARG A 397 16.23 12.48 -3.19
CA ARG A 397 15.57 12.02 -4.43
C ARG A 397 15.11 13.17 -5.32
N MET A 398 14.68 14.28 -4.72
CA MET A 398 14.23 15.48 -5.44
C MET A 398 15.37 16.41 -5.87
N ALA A 399 16.59 16.23 -5.32
CA ALA A 399 17.73 17.10 -5.57
C ALA A 399 18.02 17.30 -7.08
N PHE A 400 17.91 16.25 -7.89
CA PHE A 400 18.02 16.35 -9.35
C PHE A 400 17.00 17.34 -9.94
N PHE A 401 15.71 17.16 -9.65
CA PHE A 401 14.65 18.02 -10.19
C PHE A 401 14.78 19.47 -9.70
N GLN A 402 15.19 19.66 -8.44
CA GLN A 402 15.47 20.98 -7.86
C GLN A 402 16.68 21.65 -8.52
N LEU A 403 17.71 20.88 -8.91
CA LEU A 403 18.86 21.40 -9.63
C LEU A 403 18.47 21.87 -11.03
N VAL A 404 17.70 21.06 -11.77
CA VAL A 404 17.17 21.42 -13.09
C VAL A 404 16.34 22.70 -13.01
N GLN A 405 15.45 22.80 -12.01
CA GLN A 405 14.63 23.98 -11.79
C GLN A 405 15.44 25.21 -11.39
N SER A 406 16.42 25.07 -10.49
CA SER A 406 17.22 26.21 -10.01
C SER A 406 18.16 26.80 -11.07
N GLN A 407 18.52 26.02 -12.09
CA GLN A 407 19.26 26.50 -13.26
C GLN A 407 18.38 27.12 -14.35
N GLY A 408 17.05 27.15 -14.16
CA GLY A 408 16.11 27.70 -15.15
C GLY A 408 16.17 26.99 -16.50
N ILE A 409 16.40 25.67 -16.49
CA ILE A 409 16.45 24.87 -17.71
C ILE A 409 15.03 24.74 -18.27
N HIS A 410 14.86 25.15 -19.53
CA HIS A 410 13.62 25.08 -20.30
C HIS A 410 13.92 24.65 -21.73
N HIS A 411 12.92 24.11 -22.42
CA HIS A 411 13.03 23.65 -23.81
C HIS A 411 14.26 22.77 -24.07
N ALA A 412 14.42 21.71 -23.26
CA ALA A 412 15.65 20.94 -23.18
C ALA A 412 15.45 19.41 -23.20
N VAL A 413 16.51 18.69 -23.51
CA VAL A 413 16.67 17.25 -23.22
C VAL A 413 17.76 17.11 -22.15
N VAL A 414 17.44 16.45 -21.05
CA VAL A 414 18.37 16.22 -19.93
C VAL A 414 18.67 14.73 -19.87
N PHE A 415 19.91 14.37 -20.19
CA PHE A 415 20.46 13.03 -20.07
C PHE A 415 20.89 12.77 -18.62
N ILE A 416 20.47 11.64 -18.06
CA ILE A 416 20.64 11.30 -16.66
C ILE A 416 21.67 10.18 -16.56
N GLY A 417 22.91 10.52 -16.19
CA GLY A 417 24.03 9.61 -16.06
C GLY A 417 24.38 9.24 -14.61
N ALA A 418 23.69 9.80 -13.62
CA ALA A 418 23.95 9.56 -12.21
C ALA A 418 22.66 9.44 -11.37
N ASN A 419 22.80 8.90 -10.17
CA ASN A 419 21.71 8.76 -9.21
C ASN A 419 21.35 10.10 -8.54
N SER A 420 20.12 10.20 -8.03
CA SER A 420 19.70 11.27 -7.09
C SER A 420 19.29 10.62 -5.78
N GLY A 421 20.18 10.65 -4.78
CA GLY A 421 20.02 9.82 -3.59
C GLY A 421 20.13 8.34 -3.96
N ASP A 422 19.08 7.57 -3.67
CA ASP A 422 18.94 6.16 -4.01
C ASP A 422 18.10 5.92 -5.28
N PHE A 423 17.66 6.96 -5.98
CA PHE A 423 17.01 6.82 -7.29
C PHE A 423 18.02 6.63 -8.40
N GLU A 424 17.85 5.55 -9.16
CA GLU A 424 18.61 5.29 -10.38
C GLU A 424 18.12 6.19 -11.52
N PRO A 425 18.90 6.37 -12.61
CA PRO A 425 18.48 7.16 -13.76
C PRO A 425 17.08 6.82 -14.30
N ARG A 426 16.70 5.54 -14.27
CA ARG A 426 15.37 5.06 -14.70
C ARG A 426 14.21 5.46 -13.78
N ASP A 427 14.47 5.88 -12.55
CA ASP A 427 13.44 6.40 -11.63
C ASP A 427 13.24 7.92 -11.80
N LEU A 428 14.18 8.57 -12.48
CA LEU A 428 14.26 10.01 -12.71
C LEU A 428 13.68 10.42 -14.08
N THR A 429 13.39 9.48 -14.98
CA THR A 429 12.77 9.71 -16.31
C THR A 429 11.27 10.04 -16.22
N ARG A 430 10.93 11.10 -15.48
CA ARG A 430 9.54 11.51 -15.16
C ARG A 430 8.93 12.41 -16.23
N ASN A 431 8.73 11.85 -17.42
CA ASN A 431 8.19 12.58 -18.58
C ASN A 431 6.66 12.61 -18.62
N ARG A 432 6.13 13.50 -19.46
CA ARG A 432 4.76 13.40 -19.99
C ARG A 432 4.63 12.15 -20.89
N LEU A 433 3.41 11.63 -21.01
CA LEU A 433 3.13 10.43 -21.81
C LEU A 433 3.38 10.61 -23.32
N ASP A 434 3.34 11.87 -23.80
CA ASP A 434 3.66 12.23 -25.19
C ASP A 434 5.17 12.35 -25.44
N PHE A 435 6.00 12.34 -24.38
CA PHE A 435 7.44 12.62 -24.44
C PHE A 435 7.80 13.98 -25.06
N GLN A 436 6.86 14.92 -25.12
CA GLN A 436 7.02 16.25 -25.74
C GLN A 436 6.93 17.39 -24.71
N GLY A 437 7.24 17.12 -23.45
CA GLY A 437 7.25 18.14 -22.39
C GLY A 437 8.27 19.25 -22.65
N ASP A 438 8.18 20.33 -21.88
CA ASP A 438 9.16 21.43 -21.90
C ASP A 438 10.59 20.90 -21.67
N ILE A 439 10.71 19.94 -20.75
CA ILE A 439 11.94 19.19 -20.51
C ILE A 439 11.66 17.71 -20.79
N VAL A 440 12.56 17.08 -21.54
CA VAL A 440 12.56 15.63 -21.80
C VAL A 440 13.70 14.99 -21.02
N TYR A 441 13.36 14.18 -20.03
CA TYR A 441 14.30 13.44 -19.20
C TYR A 441 14.62 12.10 -19.86
N ALA A 442 15.89 11.82 -20.11
CA ALA A 442 16.34 10.61 -20.79
C ALA A 442 17.46 9.94 -19.99
N VAL A 443 17.51 8.62 -19.94
CA VAL A 443 18.68 7.92 -19.40
C VAL A 443 19.87 8.16 -20.31
N ASP A 444 21.03 8.48 -19.73
CA ASP A 444 22.26 8.59 -20.50
C ASP A 444 22.66 7.25 -21.14
N ARG A 445 22.99 7.29 -22.43
CA ARG A 445 23.47 6.15 -23.24
C ARG A 445 24.81 6.46 -23.91
N GLY A 446 25.54 7.45 -23.40
CA GLY A 446 26.85 7.84 -23.91
C GLY A 446 26.78 8.31 -25.37
N THR A 447 27.55 7.68 -26.24
CA THR A 447 27.64 8.08 -27.66
C THR A 447 26.31 7.99 -28.41
N ARG A 448 25.37 7.16 -27.95
CA ARG A 448 24.03 7.03 -28.54
C ARG A 448 23.15 8.25 -28.28
N ASN A 449 23.48 9.13 -27.33
CA ASN A 449 22.70 10.33 -27.02
C ASN A 449 22.46 11.20 -28.27
N ARG A 450 23.40 11.20 -29.22
CA ARG A 450 23.27 11.88 -30.52
C ARG A 450 22.01 11.51 -31.30
N LEU A 451 21.56 10.26 -31.19
CA LEU A 451 20.33 9.78 -31.83
C LEU A 451 19.10 10.50 -31.28
N LEU A 452 19.07 10.71 -29.96
CA LEU A 452 17.98 11.41 -29.30
C LEU A 452 18.06 12.93 -29.55
N MET A 453 19.27 13.49 -29.61
CA MET A 453 19.49 14.89 -29.98
C MET A 453 18.97 15.19 -31.39
N GLN A 454 19.23 14.30 -32.35
CA GLN A 454 18.68 14.40 -33.71
C GLN A 454 17.15 14.28 -33.73
N HIS A 455 16.56 13.50 -32.81
CA HIS A 455 15.11 13.35 -32.71
C HIS A 455 14.41 14.58 -32.12
N TYR A 456 15.09 15.35 -31.25
CA TYR A 456 14.56 16.57 -30.64
C TYR A 456 15.36 17.82 -31.07
N PRO A 457 15.35 18.19 -32.36
CA PRO A 457 16.12 19.32 -32.85
C PRO A 457 15.64 20.64 -32.23
N GLY A 458 16.56 21.59 -32.07
CA GLY A 458 16.26 22.93 -31.52
C GLY A 458 16.19 23.00 -29.99
N ARG A 459 16.31 21.86 -29.29
CA ARG A 459 16.40 21.84 -27.82
C ARG A 459 17.83 22.02 -27.34
N ARG A 460 17.98 22.53 -26.11
CA ARG A 460 19.27 22.52 -25.39
C ARG A 460 19.50 21.14 -24.79
N TYR A 461 20.75 20.69 -24.76
CA TYR A 461 21.08 19.35 -24.25
C TYR A 461 21.92 19.45 -22.99
N TRP A 462 21.54 18.70 -21.98
CA TRP A 462 22.22 18.71 -20.68
C TRP A 462 22.56 17.29 -20.25
N LEU A 463 23.68 17.13 -19.55
CA LEU A 463 24.10 15.89 -18.93
C LEU A 463 24.15 16.08 -17.42
N TYR A 464 23.42 15.23 -16.71
CA TYR A 464 23.45 15.11 -15.26
C TYR A 464 24.43 14.01 -14.84
N THR A 465 25.48 14.39 -14.14
CA THR A 465 26.55 13.50 -13.67
C THR A 465 26.84 13.77 -12.20
N SER A 466 27.35 12.76 -11.48
CA SER A 466 27.84 12.93 -10.12
C SER A 466 29.35 12.73 -10.10
N ASP A 467 30.07 13.71 -9.56
CA ASP A 467 31.49 13.53 -9.30
C ASP A 467 31.67 12.73 -8.00
N ALA A 468 32.22 11.51 -8.12
CA ALA A 468 32.49 10.64 -6.99
C ALA A 468 33.49 11.26 -6.00
N THR A 469 34.31 12.22 -6.43
CA THR A 469 35.32 12.87 -5.59
C THR A 469 34.79 14.08 -4.82
N GLN A 470 33.77 14.77 -5.34
CA GLN A 470 33.23 15.99 -4.73
C GLN A 470 31.86 15.80 -4.05
N ALA A 471 31.25 14.61 -4.15
CA ALA A 471 29.91 14.31 -3.66
C ALA A 471 28.83 15.34 -4.11
N ARG A 472 29.09 16.03 -5.24
CA ARG A 472 28.20 17.04 -5.82
C ARG A 472 27.82 16.61 -7.22
N ALA A 473 26.51 16.57 -7.45
CA ALA A 473 25.96 16.36 -8.76
C ALA A 473 25.98 17.68 -9.55
N HIS A 474 26.20 17.59 -10.86
CA HIS A 474 26.30 18.73 -11.75
C HIS A 474 25.47 18.48 -13.02
N LEU A 475 24.92 19.57 -13.55
CA LEU A 475 24.31 19.63 -14.86
C LEU A 475 25.26 20.41 -15.77
N GLN A 476 25.69 19.77 -16.85
CA GLN A 476 26.55 20.37 -17.86
C GLN A 476 25.82 20.44 -19.19
N GLU A 477 25.83 21.60 -19.83
CA GLU A 477 25.33 21.73 -21.20
C GLU A 477 26.29 21.03 -22.17
N ILE A 478 25.76 20.19 -23.05
CA ILE A 478 26.51 19.39 -24.02
C ILE A 478 26.08 19.76 -25.44
N GLN A 479 27.01 19.60 -26.38
CA GLN A 479 26.76 19.87 -27.80
C GLN A 479 26.39 18.56 -28.55
N PRO A 480 25.61 18.65 -29.64
CA PRO A 480 25.20 17.51 -30.47
C PRO A 480 26.34 16.63 -31.00
#